data_AF-A0A653X2J2-F1
#
_entry.id   AF-A0A653X2J2-F1
#
_cell.length_a   1.000
_cell.length_b   1.000
_cell.length_c   1.000
_cell.angle_alpha   90.00
_cell.angle_beta   90.00
_cell.angle_gamma   90.00
#
_symmetry.space_group_name_H-M   'P 1'
#
loop_
_entity.id
_entity.type
_entity.pdbx_description
1 polymer ?
#
loop_
_entity_poly.entity_id
_entity_poly.type
_entity_poly.pdbx_seq_one_letter_code
_entity_poly.pdbx_strand_id
1 'polypeptide(L)'
;MRYYVLTAPGGEEVVRVSQGTSMYFDARTGRWVPDPLLALEVRMSTDWREVASHELPLGLAHGGEGDTRTRRFGAIRRGRHSRK
;
A
#
# COMPACT_ATOMS: atom_id res chain seq x y z
N MET A 1 2.95 -5.71 11.77
CA MET A 1 2.90 -5.39 10.33
C MET A 1 3.34 -6.64 9.57
N ARG A 2 2.60 -7.06 8.54
CA ARG A 2 2.90 -8.28 7.77
C ARG A 2 3.27 -7.91 6.34
N TYR A 3 4.18 -8.66 5.75
CA TYR A 3 4.61 -8.47 4.37
C TYR A 3 4.31 -9.72 3.57
N TYR A 4 3.86 -9.50 2.35
CA TYR A 4 3.50 -10.54 1.40
C TYR A 4 4.22 -10.27 0.09
N VAL A 5 4.82 -11.30 -0.48
CA VAL A 5 5.49 -11.24 -1.78
C VAL A 5 4.80 -12.19 -2.73
N LEU A 6 4.50 -11.70 -3.92
CA LEU A 6 4.02 -12.47 -5.05
C LEU A 6 5.13 -12.48 -6.10
N THR A 7 5.66 -13.66 -6.39
CA THR A 7 6.66 -13.84 -7.45
C THR A 7 5.95 -14.15 -8.76
N ALA A 8 5.88 -13.19 -9.67
CA ALA A 8 5.27 -13.34 -10.98
C ALA A 8 6.35 -13.34 -12.10
N PRO A 9 6.05 -13.89 -13.29
CA PRO A 9 6.98 -13.86 -14.43
C PRO A 9 7.41 -12.45 -14.87
N GLY A 10 6.63 -11.42 -14.51
CA GLY A 10 6.90 -10.01 -14.81
C GLY A 10 7.66 -9.25 -13.72
N GLY A 11 7.97 -9.90 -12.59
CA GLY A 11 8.61 -9.27 -11.44
C GLY A 11 8.00 -9.71 -10.11
N GLU A 12 8.58 -9.22 -9.03
CA GLU A 12 8.07 -9.44 -7.68
C GLU A 12 7.16 -8.29 -7.27
N GLU A 13 5.97 -8.61 -6.78
CA GLU A 13 5.07 -7.65 -6.17
C GLU A 13 5.12 -7.79 -4.65
N VAL A 14 5.23 -6.66 -3.96
CA VAL A 14 5.32 -6.64 -2.49
C VAL A 14 4.16 -5.86 -1.91
N VAL A 15 3.46 -6.49 -0.99
CA VAL A 15 2.35 -5.90 -0.25
C VAL A 15 2.69 -5.86 1.23
N ARG A 16 2.35 -4.75 1.88
CA ARG A 16 2.36 -4.63 3.34
C ARG A 16 0.94 -4.48 3.86
N VAL A 17 0.62 -5.22 4.91
CA VAL A 17 -0.69 -5.18 5.55
C VAL A 17 -0.51 -4.85 7.03
N SER A 18 -1.23 -3.83 7.50
CA SER A 18 -1.28 -3.41 8.90
C SER A 18 -2.69 -2.95 9.25
N GLN A 19 -3.27 -3.50 10.31
CA GLN A 19 -4.57 -3.13 10.92
C GLN A 19 -5.52 -2.33 10.00
N GLY A 20 -6.10 -3.01 9.00
CA GLY A 20 -7.12 -2.42 8.11
C GLY A 20 -6.59 -1.57 6.95
N THR A 21 -5.27 -1.46 6.80
CA THR A 21 -4.60 -0.79 5.68
C THR A 21 -3.70 -1.79 4.95
N SER A 22 -3.85 -1.85 3.63
CA SER A 22 -2.97 -2.57 2.72
C SER A 22 -2.36 -1.60 1.72
N MET A 23 -1.09 -1.83 1.38
CA MET A 23 -0.36 -1.02 0.41
C MET A 23 0.55 -1.93 -0.40
N TYR A 24 0.64 -1.73 -1.71
CA TYR A 24 1.67 -2.36 -2.53
C TYR A 24 2.84 -1.41 -2.75
N PHE A 25 4.00 -1.97 -3.05
CA PHE A 25 5.16 -1.20 -3.45
C PHE A 25 5.21 -1.04 -4.96
N ASP A 26 5.16 0.20 -5.44
CA ASP A 26 5.39 0.52 -6.84
C ASP A 26 6.89 0.73 -7.06
N ALA A 27 7.55 -0.25 -7.69
CA ALA A 27 8.97 -0.19 -8.02
C ALA A 27 9.34 0.91 -9.04
N ARG A 28 8.38 1.37 -9.85
CA ARG A 28 8.63 2.45 -10.84
C ARG A 28 8.75 3.80 -10.14
N THR A 29 7.95 4.03 -9.10
CA THR A 29 7.94 5.29 -8.37
C THR A 29 8.69 5.23 -7.04
N GLY A 30 9.06 4.03 -6.59
CA GLY A 30 9.72 3.77 -5.31
C GLY A 30 8.84 4.09 -4.10
N ARG A 31 7.51 3.95 -4.24
CA ARG A 31 6.53 4.41 -3.24
C ARG A 31 5.54 3.32 -2.86
N TRP A 32 5.08 3.40 -1.62
CA TRP A 32 3.95 2.62 -1.16
C TRP A 32 2.64 3.27 -1.59
N VAL A 33 1.85 2.52 -2.36
CA VAL A 33 0.56 2.96 -2.86
C VAL A 33 -0.52 2.24 -2.05
N PRO A 34 -1.43 2.98 -1.37
CA PRO A 34 -2.51 2.37 -0.62
C PRO A 34 -3.52 1.72 -1.57
N ASP A 35 -3.92 0.50 -1.25
CA ASP A 35 -5.00 -0.20 -1.93
C ASP A 35 -5.76 -1.04 -0.91
N PRO A 36 -7.01 -0.70 -0.58
CA PRO A 36 -7.80 -1.41 0.42
C PRO A 36 -8.26 -2.80 -0.02
N LEU A 37 -8.23 -3.14 -1.32
CA LEU A 37 -8.67 -4.43 -1.84
C LEU A 37 -7.56 -5.50 -1.73
N LEU A 38 -6.29 -5.08 -1.69
CA LEU A 38 -5.15 -6.01 -1.56
C LEU A 38 -5.22 -6.88 -0.31
N ALA A 39 -5.72 -6.36 0.82
CA ALA A 39 -5.87 -7.16 2.03
C ALA A 39 -6.83 -8.35 1.83
N LEU A 40 -7.84 -8.20 0.97
CA LEU A 40 -8.76 -9.28 0.63
C LEU A 40 -8.10 -10.25 -0.35
N GLU A 41 -7.42 -9.73 -1.37
CA GLU A 41 -6.72 -10.52 -2.38
C GLU A 41 -5.64 -11.43 -1.77
N VAL A 42 -4.78 -10.87 -0.92
CA VAL A 42 -3.74 -11.62 -0.18
C VAL A 42 -4.33 -12.74 0.67
N ARG A 43 -5.55 -12.56 1.20
CA ARG A 43 -6.22 -13.59 2.01
C ARG A 43 -6.92 -14.66 1.17
N MET A 44 -7.27 -14.35 -0.07
CA MET A 44 -8.01 -15.25 -0.96
C MET A 44 -7.10 -16.04 -1.89
N SER A 45 -5.95 -15.51 -2.26
CA SER A 45 -4.97 -16.18 -3.10
C SER A 45 -3.93 -16.94 -2.26
N THR A 46 -3.53 -18.12 -2.74
CA THR A 46 -2.43 -18.92 -2.17
C THR A 46 -1.07 -18.58 -2.76
N ASP A 47 -1.03 -17.66 -3.73
CA ASP A 47 0.19 -17.28 -4.46
C ASP A 47 1.06 -16.33 -3.65
N TRP A 48 0.47 -15.67 -2.65
CA TRP A 48 1.15 -14.77 -1.74
C TRP A 48 1.94 -15.53 -0.68
N ARG A 49 3.23 -15.25 -0.60
CA ARG A 49 4.09 -15.75 0.46
C ARG A 49 4.27 -14.70 1.54
N GLU A 50 3.93 -15.03 2.77
CA GLU A 50 4.27 -14.18 3.93
C GLU A 50 5.79 -14.22 4.17
N VAL A 51 6.40 -13.06 4.35
CA VAL A 51 7.84 -12.91 4.58
C VAL A 51 8.10 -11.96 5.75
N ALA A 52 9.22 -12.14 6.44
CA ALA A 52 9.66 -11.22 7.47
C ALA A 52 10.18 -9.91 6.85
N SER A 53 10.15 -8.81 7.61
CA SER A 53 10.64 -7.50 7.15
C SER A 53 12.10 -7.49 6.68
N HIS A 54 12.93 -8.36 7.24
CA HIS A 54 14.35 -8.48 6.87
C HIS A 54 14.58 -9.33 5.62
N GLU A 55 13.58 -10.07 5.17
CA GLU A 55 13.60 -10.89 3.95
C GLU A 55 13.07 -10.11 2.74
N LEU A 56 12.61 -8.89 2.95
CA LEU A 56 12.17 -8.01 1.87
C LEU A 56 13.36 -7.68 0.96
N PRO A 57 13.15 -7.64 -0.37
CA PRO A 57 14.13 -7.11 -1.31
C PRO A 57 14.72 -5.76 -0.84
N LEU A 58 16.03 -5.64 -0.95
CA LEU A 58 16.79 -4.46 -0.51
C LEU A 58 16.23 -3.19 -1.17
N GLY A 59 15.84 -2.20 -0.35
CA GLY A 59 15.19 -0.96 -0.81
C GLY A 59 13.71 -0.81 -0.41
N LEU A 60 13.06 -1.90 0.03
CA LEU A 60 11.66 -1.89 0.47
C LEU A 60 11.46 -1.61 1.95
N ALA A 61 12.40 -2.09 2.78
CA ALA A 61 12.24 -2.17 4.24
C ALA A 61 12.32 -0.82 4.96
N HIS A 62 12.84 0.24 4.35
CA HIS A 62 13.16 1.51 5.03
C HIS A 62 12.47 2.75 4.43
N GLY A 63 11.68 2.58 3.37
CA GLY A 63 10.91 3.67 2.77
C GLY A 63 9.56 3.88 3.46
N GLY A 64 9.52 4.68 4.53
CA GLY A 64 8.26 5.25 5.00
C GLY A 64 8.08 5.51 6.50
N GLU A 65 9.14 5.58 7.30
CA GLU A 65 9.08 6.33 8.56
C GLU A 65 9.57 7.75 8.27
N GLY A 66 8.68 8.58 7.71
CA GLY A 66 8.98 9.98 7.44
C GLY A 66 8.57 10.46 6.04
N ASP A 67 7.28 10.62 5.81
CA ASP A 67 6.73 11.85 5.19
C ASP A 67 5.20 11.84 5.32
N THR A 68 4.68 11.95 6.54
CA THR A 68 3.35 12.54 6.77
C THR A 68 3.44 14.06 6.62
N ARG A 69 4.19 14.57 5.64
CA ARG A 69 4.21 16.00 5.33
C ARG A 69 3.11 16.29 4.33
N THR A 70 1.91 16.42 4.89
CA THR A 70 0.91 17.41 4.46
C THR A 70 0.75 17.51 2.93
N ARG A 71 -0.06 16.64 2.35
CA ARG A 71 -0.93 17.10 1.25
C ARG A 71 -2.35 17.12 1.78
N ARG A 72 -2.75 18.33 2.15
CA ARG A 72 -4.14 18.74 2.36
C ARG A 72 -4.98 18.13 1.23
N PHE A 73 -5.70 17.05 1.51
CA PHE A 73 -6.89 16.76 0.74
C PHE A 73 -7.85 17.90 1.07
N GLY A 74 -7.96 18.82 0.10
CA GLY A 74 -8.83 19.97 0.20
C GLY A 74 -10.20 19.51 0.68
N ALA A 75 -10.67 20.15 1.75
CA ALA A 75 -12.03 20.02 2.21
C ALA A 75 -12.96 20.17 1.00
N ILE A 76 -13.61 19.08 0.61
CA ILE A 76 -14.77 19.14 -0.28
C ILE A 76 -15.86 19.84 0.55
N ARG A 77 -15.83 21.18 0.52
CA ARG A 77 -16.96 22.01 0.91
C ARG A 77 -18.05 21.70 -0.10
N ARG A 78 -18.95 20.77 0.25
CA ARG A 78 -20.22 20.61 -0.46
C ARG A 78 -20.92 21.96 -0.43
N GLY A 79 -21.01 22.59 -1.59
CA GLY A 79 -21.73 23.83 -1.82
C GLY A 79 -23.17 23.66 -1.35
N ARG A 80 -23.52 24.46 -0.35
CA ARG A 80 -24.87 24.66 0.15
C ARG A 80 -25.62 25.47 -0.91
N HIS A 81 -26.35 24.79 -1.81
CA HIS A 81 -27.27 25.49 -2.72
C HIS A 81 -28.53 25.87 -1.93
N SER A 82 -28.66 27.15 -1.61
CA SER A 82 -29.94 27.80 -1.33
C SER A 82 -30.05 29.01 -2.22
N ARG A 83 -30.97 28.95 -3.19
CA ARG A 83 -32.10 29.88 -3.32
C ARG A 83 -32.76 29.71 -4.69
N LYS A 84 -34.08 29.52 -4.66
CA LYS A 84 -34.97 30.46 -5.32
C LYS A 84 -36.03 30.87 -4.30
#